data_AF-A0A960PD59-F1
#
_entry.id   AF-A0A960PD59-F1
#
_cell.length_a   1.000
_cell.length_b   1.000
_cell.length_c   1.000
_cell.angle_alpha   90.00
_cell.angle_beta   90.00
_cell.angle_gamma   90.00
#
_symmetry.space_group_name_H-M   'P 1'
#
loop_
_entity.id
_entity.type
_entity.pdbx_description
1 polymer ?
#
loop_
_entity_poly.entity_id
_entity_poly.type
_entity_poly.pdbx_seq_one_letter_code
_entity_poly.pdbx_strand_id
1 'polypeptide(L)' 'GRPEEFVGSEKQRHLIQAAHNYARRAKVDPARLRYDVVSVVLEPSPVIELYKDVFTERREPRRYPR' A
#
# COMPACT_ATOMS: atom_id res chain seq x y z
N GLY A 1 5.75 -2.34 -18.34
CA GLY A 1 6.16 -1.68 -17.09
C GLY A 1 6.24 -2.73 -16.01
N ARG A 2 7.15 -2.56 -15.05
CA ARG A 2 7.13 -3.41 -13.86
C ARG A 2 5.93 -3.03 -12.96
N PRO A 3 5.29 -3.96 -12.25
CA PRO A 3 4.09 -3.71 -11.44
C PRO A 3 4.20 -2.52 -10.47
N GLU A 4 5.37 -2.34 -9.86
CA GLU A 4 5.72 -1.24 -8.97
C GLU A 4 5.65 0.14 -9.66
N GLU A 5 5.91 0.21 -10.97
CA GLU A 5 5.83 1.45 -11.77
C GLU A 5 4.37 1.88 -11.99
N PHE A 6 3.41 0.96 -11.91
CA PHE A 6 1.98 1.26 -12.04
C PHE A 6 1.34 1.78 -10.74
N VAL A 7 2.08 1.77 -9.62
CA VAL A 7 1.65 2.37 -8.35
C VAL A 7 2.32 3.73 -8.17
N GLY A 8 2.00 4.64 -9.09
CA GLY A 8 2.44 6.04 -9.02
C GLY A 8 1.91 6.78 -7.78
N SER A 9 2.49 7.95 -7.51
CA SER A 9 2.22 8.75 -6.30
C SER A 9 0.74 9.06 -6.06
N GLU A 10 -0.04 9.30 -7.12
CA GLU A 10 -1.49 9.51 -7.01
C GLU A 10 -2.22 8.26 -6.51
N LYS A 11 -1.89 7.09 -7.07
CA LYS A 11 -2.48 5.80 -6.66
C LYS A 11 -2.08 5.47 -5.23
N GLN A 12 -0.82 5.72 -4.85
CA GLN A 12 -0.36 5.56 -3.47
C GLN A 12 -1.20 6.42 -2.50
N ARG A 13 -1.43 7.71 -2.82
CA ARG A 13 -2.24 8.61 -1.99
C ARG A 13 -3.66 8.08 -1.78
N HIS A 14 -4.33 7.62 -2.84
CA HIS A 14 -5.67 7.05 -2.73
C HIS A 14 -5.70 5.77 -1.90
N LEU A 15 -4.73 4.88 -2.08
CA LEU A 15 -4.61 3.64 -1.29
C LEU A 15 -4.36 3.93 0.19
N ILE A 16 -3.50 4.90 0.53
CA ILE A 16 -3.26 5.33 1.91
C ILE A 16 -4.55 5.85 2.55
N GLN A 17 -5.28 6.70 1.84
CA GLN A 17 -6.53 7.25 2.35
C GLN A 17 -7.58 6.15 2.59
N ALA A 18 -7.69 5.18 1.67
CA ALA A 18 -8.58 4.05 1.80
C ALA A 18 -8.19 3.13 2.98
N ALA A 19 -6.90 2.85 3.14
CA ALA A 19 -6.37 2.02 4.22
C ALA A 19 -6.63 2.64 5.60
N HIS A 20 -6.42 3.96 5.76
CA HIS A 20 -6.77 4.66 7.00
C HIS A 20 -8.27 4.63 7.30
N ASN A 21 -9.12 4.81 6.28
CA ASN A 21 -10.56 4.71 6.45
C ASN A 21 -10.97 3.29 6.89
N TYR A 22 -10.36 2.26 6.32
CA TYR A 22 -10.56 0.87 6.71
C TYR A 22 -10.10 0.63 8.16
N ALA A 23 -8.86 1.01 8.50
CA ALA A 23 -8.30 0.82 9.84
C ALA A 23 -9.17 1.47 10.93
N ARG A 24 -9.67 2.69 10.67
CA ARG A 24 -10.59 3.38 11.57
C ARG A 24 -11.89 2.62 11.79
N ARG A 25 -12.49 2.08 10.71
CA ARG A 25 -13.77 1.35 10.77
C ARG A 25 -13.61 -0.03 11.42
N ALA A 26 -12.51 -0.71 11.11
CA ALA A 26 -12.20 -2.05 11.60
C ALA A 26 -11.47 -2.05 12.95
N LYS A 27 -11.20 -0.87 13.54
CA LYS A 27 -10.46 -0.69 14.81
C LYS A 27 -9.09 -1.38 14.81
N VAL A 28 -8.39 -1.31 13.67
CA VAL A 28 -7.05 -1.87 13.52
C VAL A 28 -6.02 -0.75 13.70
N ASP A 29 -4.90 -1.05 14.34
CA ASP A 29 -3.80 -0.11 14.51
C ASP A 29 -3.23 0.33 13.14
N PRO A 30 -3.30 1.64 12.79
CA PRO A 30 -2.72 2.16 11.55
C PRO A 30 -1.21 1.94 11.42
N ALA A 31 -0.47 1.72 12.52
CA ALA A 31 0.96 1.40 12.47
C ALA A 31 1.25 0.00 11.92
N ARG A 32 0.22 -0.85 11.78
CA ARG A 32 0.33 -2.21 11.24
C ARG A 32 -0.09 -2.31 9.76
N LEU A 33 -0.36 -1.19 9.10
CA LEU A 33 -0.71 -1.16 7.68
C LEU A 33 0.54 -1.42 6.82
N ARG A 34 0.39 -2.31 5.84
CA ARG A 34 1.39 -2.61 4.81
C ARG A 34 0.74 -2.56 3.44
N TYR A 35 1.48 -2.08 2.45
CA TYR A 35 1.01 -1.97 1.07
C TYR A 35 1.78 -2.93 0.18
N ASP A 36 1.09 -3.99 -0.25
CA ASP A 36 1.62 -5.03 -1.13
C ASP A 36 1.02 -4.88 -2.55
N VAL A 37 1.74 -5.36 -3.56
CA VAL A 37 1.24 -5.48 -4.95
C VAL A 37 1.24 -6.94 -5.36
N VAL A 38 0.10 -7.42 -5.83
CA VAL A 38 -0.01 -8.70 -6.52
C VAL A 38 -0.02 -8.41 -8.01
N SER A 39 1.05 -8.81 -8.70
CA SER A 39 1.13 -8.81 -10.16
C SER A 39 0.49 -10.08 -10.69
N VAL A 40 -0.42 -9.96 -11.65
CA VAL A 40 -1.04 -11.09 -12.34
C VAL A 40 -0.84 -10.86 -13.84
N VAL A 41 -0.01 -11.70 -14.46
CA VAL A 41 0.26 -11.69 -15.91
C VAL A 41 -0.29 -12.97 -16.50
N LEU A 42 -1.06 -12.91 -17.59
CA LEU A 42 -1.83 -14.06 -18.08
C LEU A 42 -1.16 -14.87 -19.21
N GLU A 43 0.01 -14.49 -19.72
CA GLU A 43 0.59 -15.08 -20.94
C GLU A 43 2.07 -15.49 -20.82
N PRO A 44 2.49 -16.62 -21.44
CA PRO A 44 1.66 -17.71 -22.02
C PRO A 44 1.02 -18.61 -20.94
N SER A 45 1.23 -18.32 -19.67
CA SER A 45 0.60 -18.97 -18.52
C SER A 45 0.47 -17.94 -17.39
N PRO A 46 -0.53 -18.07 -16.49
CA PRO A 46 -0.68 -17.14 -15.39
C PRO A 46 0.56 -17.14 -14.49
N VAL A 47 1.21 -15.98 -14.38
CA VAL A 47 2.27 -15.70 -13.41
C VAL A 47 1.71 -14.77 -12.36
N ILE A 48 1.74 -15.21 -11.10
CA ILE A 48 1.32 -14.43 -9.94
C ILE A 48 2.56 -14.14 -9.10
N GLU A 49 2.86 -12.87 -8.91
CA GLU A 49 3.99 -12.42 -8.09
C GLU A 49 3.50 -11.48 -6.99
N LEU A 50 3.95 -11.72 -5.77
CA LEU A 50 3.66 -10.87 -4.62
C LEU A 50 4.89 -10.01 -4.31
N TYR A 51 4.74 -8.70 -4.52
CA TYR A 51 5.69 -7.69 -4.10
C TYR A 51 5.20 -7.14 -2.75
N LYS A 52 6.00 -7.34 -1.71
CA LYS A 52 5.67 -6.87 -0.35
C LYS A 52 6.30 -5.51 -0.08
N ASP A 53 5.66 -4.72 0.79
CA ASP A 53 6.21 -3.45 1.27
C ASP A 53 6.57 -2.48 0.12
N VAL A 54 5.75 -2.46 -0.93
CA VAL A 54 6.04 -1.75 -2.19
C VAL A 54 6.19 -0.24 -2.00
N PHE A 55 5.49 0.31 -1.02
CA PHE A 55 5.70 1.67 -0.57
C PHE A 55 5.34 1.82 0.90
N THR A 56 5.87 2.88 1.51
CA THR A 56 5.59 3.26 2.88
C THR A 56 4.88 4.61 2.92
N GLU A 57 3.99 4.78 3.89
CA GLU A 57 3.59 6.11 4.31
C GLU A 57 4.82 6.78 4.91
N ARG A 58 5.39 7.78 4.24
CA ARG A 58 6.33 8.69 4.92
C ARG A 58 5.56 9.39 6.03
N ARG A 59 5.56 8.78 7.22
CA ARG A 59 5.14 9.43 8.45
C ARG A 59 6.32 10.24 8.91
N GLU A 60 6.28 11.56 8.67
CA GLU A 60 6.91 12.41 9.68
C GLU A 60 6.24 12.03 11.01
N PRO A 61 7.01 11.64 12.04
CA PRO A 61 6.40 11.36 13.33
C PRO A 61 5.68 12.63 13.75
N ARG A 62 4.35 12.55 13.89
CA ARG A 62 3.59 13.61 14.54
C ARG A 62 4.18 13.76 15.94
N ARG A 63 5.04 14.76 16.12
CA ARG A 63 5.51 15.22 17.42
C ARG A 63 4.26 15.67 18.16
N TYR A 64 3.74 14.82 19.04
CA TYR A 64 2.84 15.28 20.09
C TYR A 64 3.72 16.03 21.10
N PRO A 65 3.51 17.34 21.31
CA PRO A 65 4.11 18.00 22.46
C PRO A 65 3.54 17.34 23.72
N ARG A 66 4.44 17.00 24.65
CA ARG A 66 4.08 16.54 25.99
C ARG A 66 3.53 17.70 26.82
#